data_AF-A0A8J2SSJ3-F1
#
_entry.id   AF-A0A8J2SSJ3-F1
#
_cell.length_a   1.000
_cell.length_b   1.000
_cell.length_c   1.000
_cell.angle_alpha   90.00
_cell.angle_beta   90.00
_cell.angle_gamma   90.00
#
_symmetry.space_group_name_H-M   'P 1'
#
loop_
_entity.id
_entity.type
_entity.pdbx_description
1 polymer ?
#
loop_
_entity_poly.entity_id
_entity_poly.type
_entity_poly.pdbx_seq_one_letter_code
_entity_poly.pdbx_strand_id
1 'polypeptide(L)'
;MADAPAYQALDGAARAAYARKTYALLGLAPECGAAKLKKAYKKASLQYHPDKQSGKSDDEKALAASMFLKIKEAYELLSDDTHRASLDDAVAGTMRAQRAHAERTARMDASTKRFRDDLERREREASSSKPPMGSEAEARLRNQQKQNEYGLRDAAKERARAERRSRESQAEKDARQEKLRRTVEVKFGRETVGDDVLKSSGCLSVERPSSKKALLIFDSAEAAVQCAIDEEFGAQFKDVRLKTSDAWERIREAVAARAAKDRADAPELSSGRDGADREAERSRLLREAASVKRPRGDVAAKRRRLVERVGRLAGGGAFGAREASVLGRLVAKCDV
;
A
#
# COMPACT_ATOMS: atom_id res chain seq x y z
N MET A 1 -0.99 -29.32 -20.32
CA MET A 1 -1.79 -29.33 -19.08
C MET A 1 -2.40 -27.95 -18.97
N ALA A 2 -3.73 -27.84 -18.95
CA ALA A 2 -4.38 -26.55 -18.85
C ALA A 2 -4.03 -25.91 -17.50
N ASP A 3 -3.48 -24.69 -17.51
CA ASP A 3 -3.16 -23.95 -16.30
C ASP A 3 -4.45 -23.80 -15.48
N ALA A 4 -4.42 -24.30 -14.23
CA ALA A 4 -5.56 -24.22 -13.34
C ALA A 4 -5.95 -22.75 -13.13
N PRO A 5 -7.23 -22.38 -13.32
CA PRO A 5 -7.64 -20.99 -13.20
C PRO A 5 -7.39 -20.49 -11.78
N ALA A 6 -6.84 -19.28 -11.66
CA ALA A 6 -6.30 -18.72 -10.42
C ALA A 6 -7.28 -18.71 -9.23
N TYR A 7 -8.60 -18.79 -9.49
CA TYR A 7 -9.62 -18.83 -8.45
C TYR A 7 -9.65 -20.16 -7.66
N GLN A 8 -9.15 -21.27 -8.23
CA GLN A 8 -9.16 -22.59 -7.58
C GLN A 8 -8.19 -22.66 -6.39
N ALA A 9 -7.14 -21.84 -6.39
CA ALA A 9 -6.19 -21.73 -5.29
C ALA A 9 -6.69 -20.83 -4.13
N LEU A 10 -7.84 -20.15 -4.31
CA LEU A 10 -8.40 -19.23 -3.31
C LEU A 10 -9.17 -19.99 -2.22
N ASP A 11 -9.14 -19.46 -0.99
CA ASP A 11 -9.98 -19.98 0.09
C ASP A 11 -11.49 -19.84 -0.24
N GLY A 12 -12.35 -20.55 0.50
CA GLY A 12 -13.80 -20.57 0.20
C GLY A 12 -14.48 -19.19 0.24
N ALA A 13 -14.02 -18.29 1.11
CA ALA A 13 -14.60 -16.95 1.25
C ALA A 13 -14.10 -16.00 0.14
N ALA A 14 -12.81 -16.08 -0.19
CA ALA A 14 -12.18 -15.38 -1.29
C ALA A 14 -12.74 -15.84 -2.65
N ARG A 15 -13.03 -17.14 -2.82
CA ARG A 15 -13.75 -17.67 -3.98
C ARG A 15 -15.15 -17.07 -4.11
N ALA A 16 -15.90 -16.99 -3.02
CA ALA A 16 -17.23 -16.36 -3.04
C ALA A 16 -17.18 -14.84 -3.30
N ALA A 17 -16.15 -14.15 -2.82
CA ALA A 17 -15.93 -12.73 -3.12
C ALA A 17 -15.58 -12.51 -4.60
N TYR A 18 -14.68 -13.36 -5.13
CA TYR A 18 -14.30 -13.36 -6.54
C TYR A 18 -15.50 -13.67 -7.44
N ALA A 19 -16.28 -14.72 -7.14
CA ALA A 19 -17.52 -15.06 -7.85
C ALA A 19 -18.48 -13.88 -7.94
N ARG A 20 -18.76 -13.20 -6.81
CA ARG A 20 -19.63 -12.01 -6.78
C ARG A 20 -19.10 -10.90 -7.66
N LYS A 21 -17.79 -10.68 -7.70
CA LYS A 21 -17.14 -9.68 -8.56
C LYS A 21 -17.30 -10.05 -10.04
N THR A 22 -17.12 -11.32 -10.40
CA THR A 22 -17.29 -11.82 -11.78
C THR A 22 -18.72 -11.63 -12.28
N TYR A 23 -19.72 -11.99 -11.47
CA TYR A 23 -21.12 -11.75 -11.78
C TYR A 23 -21.46 -10.25 -11.86
N ALA A 24 -20.91 -9.42 -10.95
CA ALA A 24 -21.11 -7.98 -10.93
C ALA A 24 -20.51 -7.27 -12.17
N LEU A 25 -19.37 -7.74 -12.69
CA LEU A 25 -18.77 -7.20 -13.92
C LEU A 25 -19.70 -7.34 -15.14
N LEU A 26 -20.49 -8.40 -15.18
CA LEU A 26 -21.49 -8.65 -16.23
C LEU A 26 -22.87 -8.07 -15.87
N GLY A 27 -23.03 -7.48 -14.68
CA GLY A 27 -24.30 -6.94 -14.19
C GLY A 27 -25.35 -8.02 -13.91
N LEU A 28 -24.91 -9.21 -13.53
CA LEU A 28 -25.78 -10.36 -13.28
C LEU A 28 -25.80 -10.73 -11.80
N ALA A 29 -26.90 -11.32 -11.37
CA ALA A 29 -26.98 -12.03 -10.11
C ALA A 29 -26.37 -13.44 -10.27
N PRO A 30 -25.82 -14.04 -9.20
CA PRO A 30 -25.32 -15.42 -9.24
C PRO A 30 -26.39 -16.45 -9.64
N GLU A 31 -27.68 -16.12 -9.51
CA GLU A 31 -28.81 -16.97 -9.92
C GLU A 31 -29.17 -16.86 -11.42
N CYS A 32 -28.32 -16.24 -12.25
CA CYS A 32 -28.62 -16.01 -13.66
C CYS A 32 -28.51 -17.28 -14.53
N GLY A 33 -29.43 -17.51 -15.47
CA GLY A 33 -29.33 -18.64 -16.41
C GLY A 33 -28.31 -18.41 -17.54
N ALA A 34 -27.83 -19.48 -18.18
CA ALA A 34 -26.83 -19.41 -19.27
C ALA A 34 -27.28 -18.53 -20.45
N ALA A 35 -28.58 -18.47 -20.75
CA ALA A 35 -29.13 -17.58 -21.77
C ALA A 35 -29.00 -16.08 -21.39
N LYS A 36 -29.11 -15.74 -20.10
CA LYS A 36 -28.92 -14.37 -19.60
C LYS A 36 -27.44 -13.99 -19.62
N LEU A 37 -26.55 -14.94 -19.30
CA LEU A 37 -25.10 -14.77 -19.38
C LEU A 37 -24.64 -14.35 -20.78
N LYS A 38 -25.05 -15.09 -21.82
CA LYS A 38 -24.71 -14.77 -23.22
C LYS A 38 -25.23 -13.40 -23.65
N LYS A 39 -26.46 -13.04 -23.25
CA LYS A 39 -27.06 -11.73 -23.55
C LYS A 39 -26.31 -10.59 -22.85
N ALA A 40 -25.96 -10.75 -21.58
CA ALA A 40 -25.22 -9.76 -20.80
C ALA A 40 -23.81 -9.55 -21.35
N TYR A 41 -23.11 -10.64 -21.69
CA TYR A 41 -21.81 -10.57 -22.34
C TYR A 41 -21.89 -9.79 -23.66
N LYS A 42 -22.82 -10.15 -24.56
CA LYS A 42 -22.99 -9.41 -25.83
C LYS A 42 -23.25 -7.92 -25.60
N LYS A 43 -24.08 -7.57 -24.61
CA LYS A 43 -24.37 -6.17 -24.26
C LYS A 43 -23.13 -5.44 -23.73
N ALA A 44 -22.40 -6.05 -22.80
CA ALA A 44 -21.23 -5.47 -22.17
C ALA A 44 -20.05 -5.36 -23.16
N SER A 45 -19.80 -6.38 -23.98
CA SER A 45 -18.79 -6.35 -25.04
C SER A 45 -19.06 -5.25 -26.07
N LEU A 46 -20.31 -5.04 -26.46
CA LEU A 46 -20.68 -3.94 -27.38
C LEU A 46 -20.52 -2.56 -26.74
N GLN A 47 -20.62 -2.44 -25.41
CA GLN A 47 -20.42 -1.17 -24.72
C GLN A 47 -18.95 -0.78 -24.62
N TYR A 48 -18.06 -1.76 -24.37
CA TYR A 48 -16.63 -1.53 -24.17
C TYR A 48 -15.75 -1.89 -25.39
N HIS A 49 -16.35 -2.13 -26.56
CA HIS A 49 -15.60 -2.47 -27.78
C HIS A 49 -14.70 -1.30 -28.24
N PRO A 50 -13.44 -1.53 -28.65
CA PRO A 50 -12.53 -0.45 -29.06
C PRO A 50 -13.05 0.39 -30.23
N ASP A 51 -13.78 -0.24 -31.17
CA ASP A 51 -14.37 0.43 -32.35
C ASP A 51 -15.33 1.59 -31.99
N LYS A 52 -16.14 1.42 -30.94
CA LYS A 52 -17.09 2.45 -30.47
C LYS A 52 -16.46 3.52 -29.58
N GLN A 53 -15.20 3.30 -29.19
CA GLN A 53 -14.44 4.17 -28.28
C GLN A 53 -13.43 5.05 -29.03
N SER A 54 -13.41 4.98 -30.36
CA SER A 54 -12.54 5.75 -31.25
C SER A 54 -12.63 7.28 -31.05
N GLY A 55 -13.79 7.81 -30.63
CA GLY A 55 -14.01 9.24 -30.39
C GLY A 55 -13.83 9.75 -28.95
N LYS A 56 -13.31 8.93 -28.03
CA LYS A 56 -13.16 9.27 -26.60
C LYS A 56 -11.74 9.70 -26.23
N SER A 57 -11.55 10.23 -25.02
CA SER A 57 -10.21 10.54 -24.49
C SER A 57 -9.38 9.26 -24.33
N ASP A 58 -8.05 9.40 -24.34
CA ASP A 58 -7.15 8.25 -24.24
C ASP A 58 -7.29 7.50 -22.89
N ASP A 59 -7.62 8.22 -21.82
CA ASP A 59 -7.91 7.63 -20.51
C ASP A 59 -9.17 6.75 -20.55
N GLU A 60 -10.24 7.20 -21.21
CA GLU A 60 -11.47 6.43 -21.36
C GLU A 60 -11.28 5.19 -22.25
N LYS A 61 -10.43 5.28 -23.28
CA LYS A 61 -10.05 4.14 -24.12
C LYS A 61 -9.29 3.09 -23.32
N ALA A 62 -8.32 3.50 -22.50
CA ALA A 62 -7.55 2.60 -21.65
C ALA A 62 -8.45 1.89 -20.62
N LEU A 63 -9.37 2.63 -20.00
CA LEU A 63 -10.35 2.07 -19.07
C LEU A 63 -11.29 1.08 -19.77
N ALA A 64 -11.82 1.42 -20.95
CA ALA A 64 -12.68 0.54 -21.72
C ALA A 64 -11.98 -0.75 -22.16
N ALA A 65 -10.71 -0.67 -22.60
CA ALA A 65 -9.91 -1.83 -22.93
C ALA A 65 -9.70 -2.76 -21.72
N SER A 66 -9.41 -2.19 -20.55
CA SER A 66 -9.24 -2.96 -19.31
C SER A 66 -10.54 -3.65 -18.87
N MET A 67 -11.69 -2.99 -19.04
CA MET A 67 -13.00 -3.56 -18.70
C MET A 67 -13.41 -4.64 -19.70
N PHE A 68 -13.14 -4.44 -20.99
CA PHE A 68 -13.39 -5.43 -22.02
C PHE A 68 -12.65 -6.75 -21.75
N LEU A 69 -11.38 -6.66 -21.36
CA LEU A 69 -10.58 -7.85 -20.99
C LEU A 69 -11.18 -8.57 -19.78
N LYS A 70 -11.56 -7.83 -18.74
CA LYS A 70 -12.21 -8.40 -17.53
C LYS A 70 -13.56 -9.04 -17.83
N ILE A 71 -14.36 -8.44 -18.72
CA ILE A 71 -15.66 -8.98 -19.16
C ILE A 71 -15.46 -10.28 -19.94
N LYS A 72 -14.44 -10.33 -20.79
CA LYS A 72 -14.06 -11.54 -21.54
C LYS A 72 -13.64 -12.67 -20.59
N GLU A 73 -12.72 -12.40 -19.68
CA GLU A 73 -12.28 -13.35 -18.65
C GLU A 73 -13.45 -13.85 -17.79
N ALA A 74 -14.34 -12.94 -17.38
CA ALA A 74 -15.53 -13.29 -16.62
C ALA A 74 -16.49 -14.21 -17.39
N TYR A 75 -16.68 -13.96 -18.69
CA TYR A 75 -17.51 -14.82 -19.53
C TYR A 75 -16.87 -16.19 -19.76
N GLU A 76 -15.57 -16.25 -20.03
CA GLU A 76 -14.84 -17.52 -20.21
C GLU A 76 -14.97 -18.41 -18.97
N LEU A 77 -14.83 -17.81 -17.79
CA LEU A 77 -14.97 -18.51 -16.52
C LEU A 77 -16.40 -18.99 -16.24
N LEU A 78 -17.42 -18.17 -16.54
CA LEU A 78 -18.82 -18.51 -16.29
C LEU A 78 -19.47 -19.35 -17.40
N SER A 79 -18.82 -19.45 -18.57
CA SER A 79 -19.29 -20.24 -19.70
C SER A 79 -19.00 -21.74 -19.52
N ASP A 80 -18.05 -22.11 -18.66
CA ASP A 80 -17.79 -23.49 -18.28
C ASP A 80 -18.67 -23.88 -17.08
N ASP A 81 -19.50 -24.90 -17.27
CA ASP A 81 -20.44 -25.36 -16.25
C ASP A 81 -19.73 -25.84 -14.97
N THR A 82 -18.51 -26.40 -15.08
CA THR A 82 -17.74 -26.88 -13.93
C THR A 82 -17.22 -25.73 -13.08
N HIS A 83 -16.68 -24.71 -13.74
CA HIS A 83 -16.17 -23.52 -13.08
C HIS A 83 -17.30 -22.71 -12.45
N ARG A 84 -18.41 -22.60 -13.17
CA ARG A 84 -19.61 -21.93 -12.69
C ARG A 84 -20.20 -22.62 -11.46
N ALA A 85 -20.35 -23.95 -11.48
CA ALA A 85 -20.87 -24.69 -10.33
C ALA A 85 -20.03 -24.45 -9.07
N SER A 86 -18.70 -24.44 -9.20
CA SER A 86 -17.79 -24.17 -8.08
C SER A 86 -17.96 -22.76 -7.48
N LEU A 87 -18.18 -21.76 -8.33
CA LEU A 87 -18.41 -20.38 -7.91
C LEU A 87 -19.79 -20.22 -7.26
N ASP A 88 -20.81 -20.86 -7.83
CA ASP A 88 -22.18 -20.84 -7.32
C ASP A 88 -22.25 -21.50 -5.93
N ASP A 89 -21.56 -22.63 -5.75
CA ASP A 89 -21.43 -23.31 -4.46
C ASP A 89 -20.73 -22.44 -3.41
N ALA A 90 -19.66 -21.74 -3.78
CA ALA A 90 -18.95 -20.84 -2.88
C ALA A 90 -19.85 -19.67 -2.42
N VAL A 91 -20.58 -19.05 -3.36
CA VAL A 91 -21.53 -17.97 -3.05
C VAL A 91 -22.66 -18.49 -2.17
N ALA A 92 -23.27 -19.63 -2.52
CA ALA A 92 -24.34 -20.24 -1.74
C ALA A 92 -23.87 -20.60 -0.31
N GLY A 93 -22.66 -21.14 -0.16
CA GLY A 93 -22.06 -21.44 1.13
C GLY A 93 -21.91 -20.21 2.03
N THR A 94 -21.37 -19.12 1.49
CA THR A 94 -21.24 -17.86 2.26
C THR A 94 -22.60 -17.26 2.65
N MET A 95 -23.58 -17.30 1.75
CA MET A 95 -24.93 -16.81 2.03
C MET A 95 -25.64 -17.64 3.12
N ARG A 96 -25.51 -18.97 3.08
CA ARG A 96 -26.04 -19.86 4.13
C ARG A 96 -25.37 -19.59 5.48
N ALA A 97 -24.05 -19.42 5.49
CA ALA A 97 -23.30 -19.11 6.71
C ALA A 97 -23.73 -17.76 7.31
N GLN A 98 -23.92 -16.73 6.48
CA GLN A 98 -24.41 -15.42 6.91
C GLN A 98 -25.82 -15.47 7.47
N ARG A 99 -26.75 -16.17 6.79
CA ARG A 99 -28.13 -16.37 7.30
C ARG A 99 -28.13 -17.10 8.64
N ALA A 100 -27.38 -18.19 8.76
CA ALA A 100 -27.28 -18.92 10.01
C ALA A 100 -26.68 -18.07 11.14
N HIS A 101 -25.70 -17.20 10.84
CA HIS A 101 -25.17 -16.27 11.83
C HIS A 101 -26.21 -15.23 12.26
N ALA A 102 -26.90 -14.61 11.29
CA ALA A 102 -27.96 -13.64 11.55
C ALA A 102 -29.12 -14.23 12.37
N GLU A 103 -29.49 -15.48 12.12
CA GLU A 103 -30.51 -16.19 12.90
C GLU A 103 -30.05 -16.45 14.33
N ARG A 104 -28.79 -16.85 14.54
CA ARG A 104 -28.22 -17.05 15.88
C ARG A 104 -28.18 -15.73 16.66
N THR A 105 -27.73 -14.64 16.05
CA THR A 105 -27.70 -13.32 16.70
C THR A 105 -29.13 -12.85 17.00
N ALA A 106 -30.06 -12.96 16.05
CA ALA A 106 -31.46 -12.59 16.27
C ALA A 106 -32.11 -13.42 17.39
N ARG A 107 -31.78 -14.71 17.52
CA ARG A 107 -32.25 -15.55 18.63
C ARG A 107 -31.70 -15.09 19.98
N MET A 108 -30.43 -14.72 20.03
CA MET A 108 -29.81 -14.16 21.24
C MET A 108 -30.44 -12.81 21.61
N ASP A 109 -30.66 -11.94 20.64
CA ASP A 109 -31.29 -10.64 20.84
C ASP A 109 -32.75 -10.79 21.32
N ALA A 110 -33.49 -11.74 20.76
CA ALA A 110 -34.85 -12.06 21.20
C ALA A 110 -34.87 -12.59 22.65
N SER A 111 -33.88 -13.40 23.04
CA SER A 111 -33.73 -13.89 24.41
C SER A 111 -33.41 -12.74 25.37
N THR A 112 -32.44 -11.89 25.04
CA THR A 112 -32.07 -10.71 25.83
C THR A 112 -33.24 -9.74 25.97
N LYS A 113 -34.01 -9.53 24.89
CA LYS A 113 -35.22 -8.71 24.90
C LYS A 113 -36.28 -9.29 25.85
N ARG A 114 -36.54 -10.60 25.78
CA ARG A 114 -37.49 -11.25 26.71
C ARG A 114 -37.07 -11.08 28.17
N PHE A 115 -35.78 -11.20 28.48
CA PHE A 115 -35.29 -10.98 29.85
C PHE A 115 -35.44 -9.52 30.30
N ARG A 116 -35.15 -8.55 29.40
CA ARG A 116 -35.37 -7.13 29.69
C ARG A 116 -36.85 -6.85 29.94
N ASP A 117 -37.73 -7.32 29.04
CA ASP A 117 -39.17 -7.09 29.13
C ASP A 117 -39.76 -7.76 30.39
N ASP A 118 -39.26 -8.94 30.78
CA ASP A 118 -39.64 -9.61 32.02
C ASP A 118 -39.20 -8.83 33.27
N LEU A 119 -37.97 -8.29 33.26
CA LEU A 119 -37.45 -7.45 34.33
C LEU A 119 -38.25 -6.16 34.48
N GLU A 120 -38.48 -5.43 33.38
CA GLU A 120 -39.28 -4.20 33.37
C GLU A 120 -40.71 -4.45 33.86
N ARG A 121 -41.32 -5.58 33.49
CA ARG A 121 -42.65 -5.95 33.99
C ARG A 121 -42.64 -6.13 35.51
N ARG A 122 -41.68 -6.88 36.05
CA ARG A 122 -41.54 -7.08 37.50
C ARG A 122 -41.23 -5.79 38.24
N GLU A 123 -40.38 -4.94 37.67
CA GLU A 123 -40.06 -3.63 38.25
C GLU A 123 -41.29 -2.71 38.26
N ARG A 124 -42.14 -2.78 37.22
CA ARG A 124 -43.40 -2.03 37.16
C ARG A 124 -44.45 -2.55 38.14
N GLU A 125 -44.57 -3.86 38.28
CA GLU A 125 -45.44 -4.49 39.30
C GLU A 125 -44.96 -4.15 40.72
N ALA A 126 -43.65 -4.21 40.95
CA ALA A 126 -43.03 -3.84 42.23
C ALA A 126 -43.09 -2.34 42.51
N SER A 127 -43.01 -1.47 41.50
CA SER A 127 -43.17 -0.02 41.68
C SER A 127 -44.62 0.38 41.92
N SER A 128 -45.58 -0.32 41.28
CA SER A 128 -47.02 -0.10 41.52
C SER A 128 -47.49 -0.55 42.91
N SER A 129 -46.78 -1.49 43.55
CA SER A 129 -47.12 -2.04 44.86
C SER A 129 -46.31 -1.44 46.03
N LYS A 130 -45.24 -0.68 45.76
CA LYS A 130 -44.49 0.03 46.80
C LYS A 130 -45.20 1.34 47.16
N PRO A 131 -45.37 1.67 48.45
CA PRO A 131 -45.73 3.03 48.84
C PRO A 131 -44.65 3.99 48.30
N PRO A 132 -45.00 5.25 47.97
CA PRO A 132 -44.05 6.20 47.41
C PRO A 132 -42.82 6.26 48.31
N MET A 133 -41.65 5.93 47.75
CA MET A 133 -40.36 6.12 48.42
C MET A 133 -40.31 7.57 48.88
N GLY A 134 -40.06 7.79 50.18
CA GLY A 134 -40.02 9.14 50.75
C GLY A 134 -39.13 10.06 49.92
N SER A 135 -39.53 11.32 49.79
CA SER A 135 -38.91 12.34 48.92
C SER A 135 -37.38 12.41 49.03
N GLU A 136 -36.83 12.08 50.19
CA GLU A 136 -35.38 12.01 50.46
C GLU A 136 -34.66 10.87 49.73
N ALA A 137 -35.27 9.68 49.62
CA ALA A 137 -34.64 8.54 48.98
C ALA A 137 -34.55 8.72 47.45
N GLU A 138 -35.57 9.32 46.85
CA GLU A 138 -35.52 9.75 45.45
C GLU A 138 -34.52 10.90 45.22
N ALA A 139 -34.43 11.85 46.16
CA ALA A 139 -33.45 12.92 46.09
C ALA A 139 -32.01 12.38 46.15
N ARG A 140 -31.74 11.36 46.98
CA ARG A 140 -30.44 10.66 47.01
C ARG A 140 -30.12 9.97 45.69
N LEU A 141 -31.10 9.29 45.08
CA LEU A 141 -30.90 8.63 43.78
C LEU A 141 -30.59 9.65 42.67
N ARG A 142 -31.34 10.77 42.63
CA ARG A 142 -31.09 11.87 41.68
C ARG A 142 -29.71 12.50 41.89
N ASN A 143 -29.29 12.70 43.14
CA ASN A 143 -27.96 13.22 43.45
C ASN A 143 -26.85 12.23 43.06
N GLN A 144 -27.04 10.94 43.29
CA GLN A 144 -26.10 9.89 42.87
C GLN A 144 -26.00 9.81 41.34
N GLN A 145 -27.12 9.89 40.63
CA GLN A 145 -27.14 9.93 39.16
C GLN A 145 -26.40 11.16 38.63
N LYS A 146 -26.63 12.34 39.20
CA LYS A 146 -25.88 13.56 38.85
C LYS A 146 -24.39 13.38 39.11
N GLN A 147 -23.98 12.84 40.26
CA GLN A 147 -22.57 12.57 40.56
C GLN A 147 -21.93 11.62 39.53
N ASN A 148 -22.65 10.57 39.13
CA ASN A 148 -22.20 9.63 38.09
C ASN A 148 -22.08 10.31 36.73
N GLU A 149 -23.04 11.16 36.35
CA GLU A 149 -23.03 11.92 35.10
C GLU A 149 -21.86 12.92 35.06
N TYR A 150 -21.62 13.65 36.16
CA TYR A 150 -20.45 14.52 36.30
C TYR A 150 -19.13 13.72 36.19
N GLY A 151 -19.04 12.57 36.86
CA GLY A 151 -17.88 11.69 36.76
C GLY A 151 -17.62 11.17 35.34
N LEU A 152 -18.67 10.77 34.62
CA LEU A 152 -18.58 10.35 33.21
C LEU A 152 -18.12 11.49 32.31
N ARG A 153 -18.66 12.71 32.51
CA ARG A 153 -18.28 13.89 31.74
C ARG A 153 -16.83 14.28 31.96
N ASP A 154 -16.35 14.24 33.19
CA ASP A 154 -14.96 14.57 33.50
C ASP A 154 -14.00 13.47 33.03
N ALA A 155 -14.37 12.19 33.14
CA ALA A 155 -13.62 11.10 32.52
C ALA A 155 -13.56 11.23 30.98
N ALA A 156 -14.64 11.67 30.34
CA ALA A 156 -14.66 11.92 28.89
C ALA A 156 -13.74 13.09 28.50
N LYS A 157 -13.74 14.19 29.27
CA LYS A 157 -12.80 15.30 29.06
C LYS A 157 -11.35 14.87 29.23
N GLU A 158 -11.05 14.08 30.26
CA GLU A 158 -9.69 13.59 30.50
C GLU A 158 -9.22 12.63 29.40
N ARG A 159 -10.11 11.75 28.90
CA ARG A 159 -9.83 10.93 27.72
C ARG A 159 -9.56 11.77 26.47
N ALA A 160 -10.36 12.79 26.20
CA ALA A 160 -10.15 13.70 25.08
C ALA A 160 -8.82 14.48 25.19
N ARG A 161 -8.46 14.93 26.39
CA ARG A 161 -7.16 15.58 26.66
C ARG A 161 -6.00 14.60 26.48
N ALA A 162 -6.12 13.37 26.95
CA ALA A 162 -5.12 12.33 26.79
C ALA A 162 -4.92 11.96 25.31
N GLU A 163 -6.00 11.84 24.55
CA GLU A 163 -5.95 11.58 23.11
C GLU A 163 -5.35 12.75 22.33
N ARG A 164 -5.64 13.99 22.72
CA ARG A 164 -5.00 15.16 22.14
C ARG A 164 -3.48 15.15 22.41
N ARG A 165 -3.05 14.87 23.64
CA ARG A 165 -1.63 14.74 23.99
C ARG A 165 -0.94 13.62 23.22
N SER A 166 -1.61 12.47 23.02
CA SER A 166 -1.03 11.37 22.26
C SER A 166 -0.91 11.70 20.78
N ARG A 167 -1.91 12.38 20.19
CA ARG A 167 -1.84 12.89 18.81
C ARG A 167 -0.75 13.93 18.64
N GLU A 168 -0.62 14.88 19.56
CA GLU A 168 0.46 15.88 19.54
C GLU A 168 1.83 15.20 19.64
N SER A 169 2.01 14.23 20.55
CA SER A 169 3.25 13.45 20.66
C SER A 169 3.54 12.63 19.39
N GLN A 170 2.52 12.05 18.76
CA GLN A 170 2.69 11.30 17.52
C GLN A 170 3.05 12.24 16.36
N ALA A 171 2.38 13.38 16.24
CA ALA A 171 2.68 14.41 15.25
C ALA A 171 4.12 14.96 15.41
N GLU A 172 4.60 15.12 16.65
CA GLU A 172 5.98 15.53 16.92
C GLU A 172 6.99 14.47 16.45
N LYS A 173 6.70 13.18 16.69
CA LYS A 173 7.54 12.07 16.18
C LYS A 173 7.55 12.02 14.67
N ASP A 174 6.39 12.19 14.03
CA ASP A 174 6.24 12.16 12.58
C ASP A 174 6.98 13.36 11.94
N ALA A 175 6.84 14.55 12.52
CA ALA A 175 7.57 15.75 12.09
C ALA A 175 9.09 15.59 12.25
N ARG A 176 9.55 14.96 13.35
CA ARG A 176 10.96 14.65 13.54
C ARG A 176 11.48 13.66 12.49
N GLN A 177 10.71 12.62 12.17
CA GLN A 177 11.06 11.69 11.09
C GLN A 177 11.10 12.41 9.74
N GLU A 178 10.16 13.30 9.46
CA GLU A 178 10.15 14.07 8.23
C GLU A 178 11.38 14.99 8.10
N LYS A 179 11.77 15.68 9.18
CA LYS A 179 13.02 16.45 9.21
C LYS A 179 14.22 15.56 8.89
N LEU A 180 14.29 14.36 9.47
CA LEU A 180 15.35 13.38 9.16
C LEU A 180 15.28 12.89 7.71
N ARG A 181 14.09 12.74 7.13
CA ARG A 181 13.88 12.32 5.73
C ARG A 181 14.46 13.31 4.72
N ARG A 182 14.47 14.59 5.08
CA ARG A 182 15.03 15.70 4.27
C ARG A 182 16.48 16.01 4.60
N THR A 183 17.09 15.30 5.57
CA THR A 183 18.46 15.59 6.01
C THR A 183 19.46 14.57 5.47
N VAL A 184 20.54 15.06 4.87
CA VAL A 184 21.70 14.28 4.42
C VAL A 184 22.90 14.61 5.31
N GLU A 185 23.55 13.61 5.89
CA GLU A 185 24.82 13.78 6.60
C GLU A 185 26.00 13.58 5.63
N VAL A 186 26.89 14.56 5.56
CA VAL A 186 28.16 14.45 4.83
C VAL A 186 29.33 14.46 5.81
N LYS A 187 30.34 13.63 5.54
CA LYS A 187 31.61 13.61 6.29
C LYS A 187 32.73 14.12 5.42
N PHE A 188 33.46 15.11 5.93
CA PHE A 188 34.61 15.68 5.25
C PHE A 188 35.85 14.81 5.42
N GLY A 189 36.73 14.87 4.43
CA GLY A 189 38.04 14.22 4.44
C GLY A 189 39.07 15.05 5.21
N ARG A 190 40.18 15.37 4.55
CA ARG A 190 41.25 16.21 5.12
C ARG A 190 40.94 17.70 5.00
N GLU A 191 40.20 18.10 3.98
CA GLU A 191 39.81 19.47 3.69
C GLU A 191 38.31 19.67 3.96
N THR A 192 37.98 20.81 4.56
CA THR A 192 36.60 21.21 4.82
C THR A 192 36.12 22.10 3.69
N VAL A 193 35.01 21.72 3.07
CA VAL A 193 34.37 22.51 2.03
C VAL A 193 33.65 23.71 2.67
N GLY A 194 33.65 24.87 2.02
CA GLY A 194 32.91 26.06 2.44
C GLY A 194 31.39 25.89 2.31
N ASP A 195 30.61 26.67 3.07
CA ASP A 195 29.14 26.58 3.05
C ASP A 195 28.52 26.96 1.70
N ASP A 196 29.21 27.76 0.89
CA ASP A 196 28.72 28.21 -0.41
C ASP A 196 28.65 27.07 -1.44
N VAL A 197 29.60 26.14 -1.39
CA VAL A 197 29.61 24.93 -2.24
C VAL A 197 28.57 23.92 -1.76
N LEU A 198 28.25 23.92 -0.47
CA LEU A 198 27.18 23.07 0.05
C LEU A 198 25.81 23.61 -0.35
N LYS A 199 25.62 24.94 -0.34
CA LYS A 199 24.37 25.59 -0.78
C LYS A 199 24.13 25.44 -2.28
N SER A 200 25.18 25.38 -3.11
CA SER A 200 25.03 25.16 -4.55
C SER A 200 24.45 23.79 -4.91
N SER A 201 24.49 22.82 -3.98
CA SER A 201 23.85 21.50 -4.13
C SER A 201 22.31 21.51 -3.93
N GLY A 202 21.71 22.70 -3.75
CA GLY A 202 20.26 22.86 -3.62
C GLY A 202 19.73 22.61 -2.20
N CYS A 203 20.61 22.61 -1.18
CA CYS A 203 20.16 22.52 0.20
C CYS A 203 19.64 23.87 0.71
N LEU A 204 18.57 23.83 1.52
CA LEU A 204 17.98 25.01 2.15
C LEU A 204 18.82 25.51 3.32
N SER A 205 19.38 24.58 4.09
CA SER A 205 20.14 24.90 5.29
C SER A 205 21.27 23.89 5.52
N VAL A 206 22.37 24.40 6.05
CA VAL A 206 23.56 23.63 6.40
C VAL A 206 23.77 23.75 7.90
N GLU A 207 23.61 22.65 8.65
CA GLU A 207 23.95 22.57 10.06
C GLU A 207 25.31 21.88 10.23
N ARG A 208 26.27 22.52 10.92
CA ARG A 208 27.61 21.95 11.17
C ARG A 208 27.76 21.49 12.62
N PRO A 209 27.48 20.22 12.94
CA PRO A 209 27.70 19.69 14.29
C PRO A 209 29.19 19.50 14.64
N SER A 210 30.08 19.43 13.64
CA SER A 210 31.52 19.24 13.85
C SER A 210 32.33 19.71 12.64
N SER A 211 33.62 20.00 12.81
CA SER A 211 34.53 20.32 11.70
C SER A 211 34.63 19.21 10.64
N LYS A 212 34.33 17.96 11.00
CA LYS A 212 34.38 16.80 10.08
C LYS A 212 33.02 16.37 9.55
N LYS A 213 31.92 17.04 9.91
CA LYS A 213 30.55 16.64 9.56
C LYS A 213 29.65 17.83 9.28
N ALA A 214 28.84 17.74 8.23
CA ALA A 214 27.74 18.67 7.99
C ALA A 214 26.44 17.91 7.74
N LEU A 215 25.33 18.54 8.09
CA LEU A 215 23.97 18.09 7.86
C LEU A 215 23.32 19.06 6.86
N LEU A 216 22.91 18.54 5.73
CA LEU A 216 22.27 19.29 4.66
C LEU A 216 20.78 19.03 4.71
N ILE A 217 19.99 20.07 4.91
CA ILE A 217 18.53 19.99 4.98
C ILE A 217 17.98 20.47 3.64
N PHE A 218 17.22 19.60 2.97
CA PHE A 218 16.58 19.87 1.69
C PHE A 218 15.11 20.24 1.84
N ASP A 219 14.55 20.81 0.79
CA ASP A 219 13.12 21.17 0.70
C ASP A 219 12.21 19.94 0.70
N SER A 220 12.68 18.90 0.03
CA SER A 220 11.96 17.67 -0.22
C SER A 220 12.82 16.47 0.14
N ALA A 221 12.13 15.37 0.42
CA ALA A 221 12.74 14.08 0.65
C ALA A 221 13.44 13.58 -0.64
N GLU A 222 12.90 13.92 -1.81
CA GLU A 222 13.43 13.47 -3.10
C GLU A 222 14.74 14.16 -3.46
N ALA A 223 14.83 15.48 -3.26
CA ALA A 223 16.05 16.25 -3.49
C ALA A 223 17.21 15.74 -2.61
N ALA A 224 16.94 15.41 -1.35
CA ALA A 224 17.93 14.82 -0.45
C ALA A 224 18.49 13.49 -0.99
N VAL A 225 17.64 12.66 -1.61
CA VAL A 225 18.04 11.37 -2.19
C VAL A 225 18.81 11.59 -3.50
N GLN A 226 18.34 12.49 -4.37
CA GLN A 226 19.02 12.82 -5.63
C GLN A 226 20.43 13.35 -5.38
N CYS A 227 20.59 14.28 -4.44
CA CYS A 227 21.90 14.81 -4.04
C CYS A 227 22.82 13.70 -3.50
N ALA A 228 22.29 12.74 -2.72
CA ALA A 228 23.08 11.62 -2.21
C ALA A 228 23.52 10.61 -3.30
N ILE A 229 22.75 10.51 -4.39
CA ILE A 229 22.99 9.64 -5.54
C ILE A 229 23.98 10.28 -6.53
N ASP A 230 24.03 11.61 -6.62
CA ASP A 230 24.87 12.35 -7.55
C ASP A 230 26.37 12.00 -7.38
N GLU A 231 27.02 11.64 -8.49
CA GLU A 231 28.42 11.22 -8.53
C GLU A 231 29.38 12.39 -8.34
N GLU A 232 29.07 13.57 -8.88
CA GLU A 232 29.91 14.76 -8.77
C GLU A 232 29.89 15.30 -7.34
N PHE A 233 28.71 15.25 -6.71
CA PHE A 233 28.56 15.61 -5.31
C PHE A 233 29.24 14.59 -4.38
N GLY A 234 29.01 13.30 -4.61
CA GLY A 234 29.57 12.23 -3.79
C GLY A 234 31.11 12.14 -3.82
N ALA A 235 31.76 12.61 -4.89
CA ALA A 235 33.21 12.61 -5.03
C ALA A 235 33.92 13.62 -4.11
N GLN A 236 33.22 14.66 -3.67
CA GLN A 236 33.77 15.74 -2.84
C GLN A 236 33.88 15.37 -1.35
N PHE A 237 33.21 14.29 -0.92
CA PHE A 237 33.12 13.90 0.48
C PHE A 237 33.69 12.52 0.73
N LYS A 238 34.15 12.28 1.97
CA LYS A 238 34.62 10.96 2.38
C LYS A 238 33.46 9.96 2.50
N ASP A 239 32.29 10.44 2.94
CA ASP A 239 31.11 9.63 3.19
C ASP A 239 29.85 10.51 3.12
N VAL A 240 28.76 9.97 2.56
CA VAL A 240 27.46 10.65 2.43
C VAL A 240 26.38 9.66 2.88
N ARG A 241 25.61 10.03 3.92
CA ARG A 241 24.63 9.16 4.58
C ARG A 241 23.27 9.83 4.68
N LEU A 242 22.22 9.05 4.46
CA LEU A 242 20.85 9.44 4.79
C LEU A 242 20.54 9.02 6.23
N LYS A 243 19.85 9.89 6.99
CA LYS A 243 19.58 9.67 8.42
C LYS A 243 18.38 8.75 8.73
N THR A 244 17.67 8.28 7.71
CA THR A 244 16.40 7.54 7.88
C THR A 244 16.54 6.05 7.64
N SER A 245 15.77 5.25 8.39
CA SER A 245 15.69 3.79 8.21
C SER A 245 15.24 3.40 6.81
N ASP A 246 14.38 4.24 6.21
CA ASP A 246 13.71 4.01 4.92
C ASP A 246 14.55 4.53 3.74
N ALA A 247 15.77 5.02 4.01
CA ALA A 247 16.68 5.60 3.02
C ALA A 247 16.93 4.66 1.83
N TRP A 248 17.11 3.37 2.12
CA TRP A 248 17.33 2.33 1.12
C TRP A 248 16.17 2.15 0.14
N GLU A 249 14.94 2.20 0.64
CA GLU A 249 13.74 2.05 -0.20
C GLU A 249 13.59 3.23 -1.13
N ARG A 250 13.79 4.44 -0.61
CA ARG A 250 13.72 5.67 -1.39
C ARG A 250 14.79 5.77 -2.45
N ILE A 251 16.02 5.32 -2.16
CA ILE A 251 17.08 5.23 -3.17
C ILE A 251 16.67 4.25 -4.28
N ARG A 252 16.16 3.06 -3.92
CA ARG A 252 15.70 2.08 -4.93
C ARG A 252 14.60 2.64 -5.82
N GLU A 253 13.62 3.32 -5.21
CA GLU A 253 12.51 3.94 -5.93
C GLU A 253 12.98 5.09 -6.82
N ALA A 254 13.86 5.96 -6.33
CA ALA A 254 14.42 7.06 -7.12
C ALA A 254 15.25 6.57 -8.31
N VAL A 255 16.06 5.51 -8.13
CA VAL A 255 16.80 4.89 -9.23
C VAL A 255 15.85 4.23 -10.23
N ALA A 256 14.81 3.55 -9.76
CA ALA A 256 13.80 2.96 -10.64
C ALA A 256 13.02 4.03 -11.43
N ALA A 257 12.65 5.14 -10.79
CA ALA A 257 12.00 6.28 -11.43
C ALA A 257 12.90 6.94 -12.47
N ARG A 258 14.20 7.11 -12.17
CA ARG A 258 15.17 7.63 -13.12
C ARG A 258 15.32 6.71 -14.34
N ALA A 259 15.49 5.41 -14.10
CA ALA A 259 15.54 4.41 -15.16
C ALA A 259 14.24 4.32 -15.98
N ALA A 260 13.08 4.61 -15.38
CA ALA A 260 11.81 4.69 -16.10
C ALA A 260 11.73 5.95 -16.98
N LYS A 261 12.22 7.09 -16.50
CA LYS A 261 12.30 8.33 -17.26
C LYS A 261 13.28 8.22 -18.43
N ASP A 262 14.48 7.70 -18.18
CA ASP A 262 15.48 7.49 -19.23
C ASP A 262 15.01 6.46 -20.28
N ARG A 263 14.11 5.52 -19.92
CA ARG A 263 13.42 4.64 -20.88
C ARG A 263 12.36 5.37 -21.71
N ALA A 264 11.66 6.35 -21.14
CA ALA A 264 10.66 7.14 -21.85
C ALA A 264 11.30 8.15 -22.81
N ASP A 265 12.48 8.67 -22.45
CA ASP A 265 13.24 9.64 -23.26
C ASP A 265 14.15 8.95 -24.32
N ALA A 266 14.23 7.62 -24.32
CA ALA A 266 15.04 6.87 -25.29
C ALA A 266 14.38 6.93 -26.68
N PRO A 267 15.11 7.29 -27.76
CA PRO A 267 14.57 7.27 -29.10
C PRO A 267 14.17 5.83 -29.47
N GLU A 268 12.98 5.66 -30.06
CA GLU A 268 12.49 4.35 -30.49
C GLU A 268 13.46 3.73 -31.51
N LEU A 269 14.37 2.89 -31.02
CA LEU A 269 15.20 2.05 -31.87
C LEU A 269 14.27 1.02 -32.52
N SER A 270 14.09 1.17 -33.83
CA SER A 270 13.28 0.29 -34.66
C SER A 270 13.56 -1.18 -34.33
N SER A 271 12.48 -1.90 -34.06
CA SER A 271 12.47 -3.32 -33.72
C SER A 271 13.14 -4.18 -34.79
N GLY A 272 14.40 -4.54 -34.56
CA GLY A 272 15.07 -5.69 -35.17
C GLY A 272 14.73 -6.98 -34.40
N ARG A 273 14.69 -8.09 -35.13
CA ARG A 273 14.05 -9.40 -34.83
C ARG A 273 14.54 -10.21 -33.60
N ASP A 274 15.12 -9.58 -32.57
CA ASP A 274 15.65 -10.24 -31.37
C ASP A 274 15.00 -9.75 -30.06
N GLY A 275 13.74 -9.30 -30.12
CA GLY A 275 13.06 -8.67 -28.98
C GLY A 275 12.71 -9.63 -27.83
N ALA A 276 12.29 -10.86 -28.16
CA ALA A 276 11.81 -11.82 -27.17
C ALA A 276 12.93 -12.37 -26.27
N ASP A 277 14.12 -12.65 -26.83
CA ASP A 277 15.26 -13.14 -26.06
C ASP A 277 15.81 -12.08 -25.11
N ARG A 278 15.87 -10.81 -25.56
CA ARG A 278 16.29 -9.68 -24.72
C ARG A 278 15.31 -9.40 -23.59
N GLU A 279 14.01 -9.54 -23.83
CA GLU A 279 12.98 -9.29 -22.82
C GLU A 279 12.87 -10.43 -21.79
N ALA A 280 13.07 -11.68 -22.23
CA ALA A 280 13.18 -12.84 -21.36
C ALA A 280 14.44 -12.77 -20.47
N GLU A 281 15.57 -12.37 -21.03
CA GLU A 281 16.82 -12.19 -20.29
C GLU A 281 16.69 -11.04 -19.29
N ARG A 282 16.12 -9.89 -19.68
CA ARG A 282 15.82 -8.76 -18.78
C ARG A 282 14.90 -9.15 -17.61
N SER A 283 13.89 -9.98 -17.86
CA SER A 283 12.96 -10.48 -16.85
C SER A 283 13.59 -11.50 -15.89
N ARG A 284 14.61 -12.24 -16.34
CA ARG A 284 15.43 -13.12 -15.49
C ARG A 284 16.32 -12.28 -14.56
N LEU A 285 16.93 -11.23 -15.10
CA LEU A 285 17.86 -10.36 -14.37
C LEU A 285 17.17 -9.49 -13.32
N LEU A 286 15.96 -9.00 -13.60
CA LEU A 286 15.15 -8.29 -12.60
C LEU A 286 14.73 -9.20 -11.44
N ARG A 287 14.42 -10.48 -11.71
CA ARG A 287 14.14 -11.48 -10.67
C ARG A 287 15.38 -11.81 -9.84
N GLU A 288 16.56 -11.86 -10.46
CA GLU A 288 17.83 -12.10 -9.76
C GLU A 288 18.27 -10.89 -8.93
N ALA A 289 18.10 -9.66 -9.44
CA ALA A 289 18.35 -8.42 -8.70
C ALA A 289 17.41 -8.26 -7.50
N ALA A 290 16.14 -8.65 -7.63
CA ALA A 290 15.18 -8.69 -6.53
C ALA A 290 15.53 -9.76 -5.47
N SER A 291 16.30 -10.79 -5.82
CA SER A 291 16.79 -11.83 -4.91
C SER A 291 18.03 -11.42 -4.09
N VAL A 292 18.64 -10.26 -4.36
CA VAL A 292 19.79 -9.78 -3.60
C VAL A 292 19.34 -9.28 -2.22
N LYS A 293 19.44 -10.14 -1.21
CA LYS A 293 19.23 -9.77 0.20
C LYS A 293 20.23 -8.70 0.64
N ARG A 294 19.79 -7.84 1.57
CA ARG A 294 20.62 -6.86 2.31
C ARG A 294 21.98 -7.50 2.67
N PRO A 295 23.12 -6.93 2.26
CA PRO A 295 24.41 -7.55 2.52
C PRO A 295 24.69 -7.54 4.04
N ARG A 296 24.90 -8.72 4.62
CA ARG A 296 25.60 -8.89 5.91
C ARG A 296 26.98 -9.45 5.62
N GLY A 297 28.02 -8.78 6.12
CA GLY A 297 29.40 -9.26 6.07
C GLY A 297 30.17 -8.97 4.77
N ASP A 298 31.39 -9.52 4.73
CA ASP A 298 32.58 -9.01 4.04
C ASP A 298 32.35 -8.47 2.60
N VAL A 299 32.29 -7.14 2.54
CA VAL A 299 31.68 -6.35 1.46
C VAL A 299 32.61 -6.24 0.25
N ALA A 300 33.93 -6.33 0.44
CA ALA A 300 34.92 -6.04 -0.60
C ALA A 300 35.01 -7.11 -1.71
N ALA A 301 34.86 -8.40 -1.37
CA ALA A 301 34.92 -9.50 -2.34
C ALA A 301 33.63 -9.64 -3.15
N LYS A 302 32.47 -9.39 -2.52
CA LYS A 302 31.17 -9.36 -3.20
C LYS A 302 31.00 -8.12 -4.09
N ARG A 303 31.58 -6.98 -3.70
CA ARG A 303 31.64 -5.72 -4.46
C ARG A 303 32.29 -5.88 -5.84
N ARG A 304 33.40 -6.60 -5.94
CA ARG A 304 34.05 -6.87 -7.25
C ARG A 304 33.19 -7.76 -8.14
N ARG A 305 32.60 -8.81 -7.56
CA ARG A 305 31.77 -9.77 -8.29
C ARG A 305 30.42 -9.21 -8.76
N LEU A 306 29.86 -8.21 -8.07
CA LEU A 306 28.60 -7.58 -8.46
C LEU A 306 28.82 -6.57 -9.59
N VAL A 307 29.88 -5.76 -9.51
CA VAL A 307 30.24 -4.79 -10.56
C VAL A 307 30.62 -5.48 -11.86
N GLU A 308 31.39 -6.57 -11.81
CA GLU A 308 31.71 -7.39 -12.99
C GLU A 308 30.50 -8.11 -13.61
N ARG A 309 29.47 -8.40 -12.79
CA ARG A 309 28.27 -9.09 -13.26
C ARG A 309 27.28 -8.11 -13.86
N VAL A 310 26.96 -7.03 -13.16
CA VAL A 310 26.08 -5.98 -13.68
C VAL A 310 26.69 -5.30 -14.92
N GLY A 311 28.02 -5.16 -14.98
CA GLY A 311 28.73 -4.71 -16.19
C GLY A 311 28.64 -5.68 -17.38
N ARG A 312 28.43 -6.99 -17.15
CA ARG A 312 28.12 -7.97 -18.20
C ARG A 312 26.64 -7.98 -18.61
N LEU A 313 25.75 -7.50 -17.74
CA LEU A 313 24.30 -7.50 -17.93
C LEU A 313 23.78 -6.23 -18.61
N ALA A 314 24.49 -5.10 -18.48
CA ALA A 314 24.24 -3.90 -19.27
C ALA A 314 24.94 -4.04 -20.63
N GLY A 315 24.28 -4.70 -21.58
CA GLY A 315 24.79 -4.85 -22.94
C GLY A 315 25.24 -3.51 -23.54
N GLY A 316 26.55 -3.39 -23.81
CA GLY A 316 27.14 -2.55 -24.84
C GLY A 316 26.79 -1.06 -24.88
N GLY A 317 26.36 -0.44 -23.78
CA GLY A 317 26.03 0.99 -23.75
C GLY A 317 26.72 1.70 -22.57
N ALA A 318 27.43 2.79 -22.86
CA ALA A 318 28.13 3.62 -21.86
C ALA A 318 27.23 4.17 -20.73
N PHE A 319 25.90 4.12 -20.92
CA PHE A 319 24.89 4.59 -19.97
C PHE A 319 24.59 3.60 -18.83
N GLY A 320 24.51 2.29 -19.13
CA GLY A 320 24.18 1.26 -18.12
C GLY A 320 25.33 0.95 -17.15
N ALA A 321 26.58 1.17 -17.57
CA ALA A 321 27.76 1.04 -16.71
C ALA A 321 27.79 2.09 -15.58
N ARG A 322 27.23 3.29 -15.83
CA ARG A 322 27.14 4.36 -14.83
C ARG A 322 26.13 4.01 -13.75
N GLU A 323 24.92 3.56 -14.10
CA GLU A 323 23.89 3.13 -13.15
C GLU A 323 24.34 1.96 -12.25
N ALA A 324 25.06 0.99 -12.83
CA ALA A 324 25.65 -0.13 -12.09
C ALA A 324 26.71 0.32 -11.06
N SER A 325 27.52 1.32 -11.43
CA SER A 325 28.56 1.91 -10.58
C SER A 325 27.96 2.77 -9.46
N VAL A 326 26.88 3.48 -9.76
CA VAL A 326 26.06 4.25 -8.82
C VAL A 326 25.43 3.31 -7.78
N LEU A 327 24.73 2.26 -8.22
CA LEU A 327 24.15 1.23 -7.34
C LEU A 327 25.23 0.54 -6.48
N GLY A 328 26.38 0.18 -7.07
CA GLY A 328 27.50 -0.41 -6.33
C GLY A 328 28.13 0.49 -5.26
N ARG A 329 28.08 1.82 -5.44
CA ARG A 329 28.56 2.81 -4.46
C ARG A 329 27.49 3.20 -3.43
N LEU A 330 26.20 3.24 -3.80
CA LEU A 330 25.08 3.48 -2.89
C LEU A 330 24.84 2.31 -1.94
N VAL A 331 25.08 1.07 -2.39
CA VAL A 331 25.09 -0.11 -1.53
C VAL A 331 26.13 -0.01 -0.41
N ALA A 332 27.24 0.72 -0.63
CA ALA A 332 28.25 0.99 0.39
C ALA A 332 27.90 2.17 1.33
N LYS A 333 26.92 3.01 0.98
CA LYS A 333 26.56 4.24 1.73
C LYS A 333 25.42 4.04 2.75
N CYS A 334 24.81 2.86 2.75
CA CYS A 334 23.63 2.58 3.55
C CYS A 334 23.86 1.37 4.49
N ASP A 335 24.88 1.47 5.35
CA ASP A 335 24.97 0.59 6.52
C ASP A 335 24.09 1.17 7.64
N VAL A 336 23.08 0.38 8.05
CA VAL A 336 22.49 0.41 9.40
C VAL A 336 23.19 -0.65 10.21
#